data_AF-A0A7Y2AFK6-F1
#
_entry.id   AF-A0A7Y2AFK6-F1
#
_cell.length_a   1.000
_cell.length_b   1.000
_cell.length_c   1.000
_cell.angle_alpha   90.00
_cell.angle_beta   90.00
_cell.angle_gamma   90.00
#
_symmetry.space_group_name_H-M   'P 1'
#
loop_
_entity.id
_entity.type
_entity.pdbx_description
1 polymer ?
#
loop_
_entity_poly.entity_id
_entity_poly.type
_entity_poly.pdbx_seq_one_letter_code
_entity_poly.pdbx_strand_id
1 'polypeptide(L)'
;MAIKGLLRSMAGRATARKPPFDDLRPTVEWRVNGHCNYDCTYCIQSKASRVGVPDDNTIHQIIGQFAALPGQWEIKMSGGEPFAFKGFVALVVPELMERTDHLVSVLTNFSAPIGMLERFCQLTAQRLRITSASLHPDTACVDEFIEKAVAYRALRQRHNPHSSFVVNVV
;
A
#
# COMPACT_ATOMS: atom_id res chain seq x y z
N MET A 1 49.21 -22.57 -52.64
CA MET A 1 48.91 -21.27 -53.28
C MET A 1 47.44 -20.96 -53.01
N ALA A 2 47.17 -19.79 -52.43
CA ALA A 2 45.93 -19.42 -51.74
C ALA A 2 44.76 -19.10 -52.68
N ILE A 3 43.51 -19.27 -52.22
CA ILE A 3 42.48 -18.21 -52.21
C ILE A 3 41.61 -18.37 -50.94
N LYS A 4 41.75 -17.41 -50.03
CA LYS A 4 40.88 -17.16 -48.87
C LYS A 4 39.62 -16.45 -49.35
N GLY A 5 38.44 -17.04 -49.11
CA GLY A 5 37.13 -16.43 -49.36
C GLY A 5 36.40 -16.20 -48.04
N LEU A 6 36.14 -14.93 -47.76
CA LEU A 6 35.62 -14.33 -46.53
C LEU A 6 34.19 -14.80 -46.19
N LEU A 7 33.98 -15.50 -45.07
CA LEU A 7 32.70 -15.54 -44.37
C LEU A 7 32.96 -15.25 -42.89
N ARG A 8 32.99 -13.94 -42.58
CA ARG A 8 33.01 -13.47 -41.20
C ARG A 8 31.65 -13.76 -40.56
N SER A 9 31.73 -14.47 -39.44
CA SER A 9 30.74 -14.52 -38.36
C SER A 9 29.94 -13.22 -38.23
N MET A 10 28.63 -13.31 -38.43
CA MET A 10 27.64 -12.41 -37.84
C MET A 10 26.76 -13.19 -36.89
N ALA A 11 27.38 -13.85 -35.91
CA ALA A 11 26.67 -14.19 -34.68
C ALA A 11 26.66 -12.95 -33.79
N GLY A 12 25.79 -11.99 -34.12
CA GLY A 12 25.44 -10.94 -33.19
C GLY A 12 24.88 -11.61 -31.93
N ARG A 13 25.55 -11.45 -30.79
CA ARG A 13 24.96 -11.77 -29.49
C ARG A 13 23.72 -10.89 -29.36
N ALA A 14 22.55 -11.45 -29.62
CA ALA A 14 21.32 -10.92 -29.09
C ALA A 14 21.45 -10.98 -27.57
N THR A 15 21.84 -9.87 -26.94
CA THR A 15 21.62 -9.69 -25.51
C THR A 15 20.11 -9.83 -25.32
N ALA A 16 19.68 -10.92 -24.68
CA ALA A 16 18.29 -11.08 -24.29
C ALA A 16 17.89 -9.79 -23.56
N ARG A 17 16.97 -9.02 -24.14
CA ARG A 17 16.38 -7.89 -23.42
C ARG A 17 15.73 -8.48 -22.19
N LYS A 18 16.18 -8.05 -21.01
CA LYS A 18 15.50 -8.29 -19.74
C LYS A 18 14.01 -7.99 -19.97
N PRO A 19 13.07 -8.92 -19.70
CA PRO A 19 11.67 -8.63 -19.87
C PRO A 19 11.33 -7.37 -19.05
N PRO A 20 10.47 -6.47 -19.55
CA PRO A 20 10.23 -5.14 -18.96
C PRO A 20 9.59 -5.19 -17.55
N PHE A 21 9.43 -6.38 -16.99
CA PHE A 21 8.73 -6.66 -15.76
C PHE A 21 9.65 -7.16 -14.63
N ASP A 22 10.94 -7.39 -14.90
CA ASP A 22 11.88 -7.84 -13.85
C ASP A 22 12.16 -6.77 -12.78
N ASP A 23 11.71 -5.53 -13.00
CA ASP A 23 11.79 -4.44 -12.02
C ASP A 23 10.42 -4.13 -11.37
N LEU A 24 9.36 -4.89 -11.73
CA LEU A 24 8.06 -4.73 -11.10
C LEU A 24 8.04 -5.49 -9.76
N ARG A 25 7.71 -4.76 -8.70
CA ARG A 25 7.48 -5.38 -7.39
C ARG A 25 6.13 -6.10 -7.40
N PRO A 26 6.07 -7.37 -6.99
CA PRO A 26 4.80 -8.07 -6.88
C PRO A 26 3.96 -7.43 -5.78
N THR A 27 2.66 -7.29 -6.03
CA THR A 27 1.74 -6.51 -5.19
C THR A 27 0.47 -7.31 -4.91
N VAL A 28 -0.02 -7.23 -3.68
CA VAL A 28 -1.36 -7.70 -3.29
C VAL A 28 -2.20 -6.48 -2.91
N GLU A 29 -3.41 -6.38 -3.46
CA GLU A 29 -4.43 -5.47 -2.94
C GLU A 29 -5.31 -6.20 -1.95
N TRP A 30 -5.30 -5.73 -0.70
CA TRP A 30 -6.06 -6.33 0.38
C TRP A 30 -7.06 -5.34 0.94
N ARG A 31 -8.34 -5.68 0.77
CA ARG A 31 -9.44 -5.04 1.48
C ARG A 31 -9.45 -5.51 2.94
N VAL A 32 -8.87 -4.72 3.84
CA VAL A 32 -8.71 -5.10 5.25
C VAL A 32 -10.01 -5.14 6.03
N ASN A 33 -11.00 -4.34 5.62
CA ASN A 33 -12.34 -4.34 6.18
C ASN A 33 -13.34 -3.72 5.18
N GLY A 34 -14.64 -3.92 5.39
CA GLY A 34 -15.68 -3.30 4.57
C GLY A 34 -16.29 -2.03 5.12
N HIS A 35 -16.17 -1.79 6.42
CA HIS A 35 -16.74 -0.64 7.09
C HIS A 35 -16.03 0.67 6.73
N CYS A 36 -16.79 1.73 6.47
CA CYS A 36 -16.24 3.06 6.24
C CYS A 36 -17.06 4.10 7.01
N ASN A 37 -16.38 5.11 7.55
CA ASN A 37 -17.03 6.20 8.27
C ASN A 37 -17.50 7.35 7.36
N TYR A 38 -17.28 7.27 6.04
CA TYR A 38 -17.77 8.24 5.05
C TYR A 38 -18.91 7.61 4.22
N ASP A 39 -19.83 8.42 3.69
CA ASP A 39 -20.92 7.96 2.82
C ASP A 39 -20.96 8.70 1.48
N CYS A 40 -19.83 8.68 0.76
CA CYS A 40 -19.65 9.45 -0.48
C CYS A 40 -20.66 9.02 -1.56
N THR A 41 -21.29 10.00 -2.22
CA THR A 41 -22.31 9.79 -3.25
C THR A 41 -21.77 9.11 -4.51
N TYR A 42 -20.48 9.25 -4.77
CA TYR A 42 -19.74 8.67 -5.90
C TYR A 42 -19.01 7.36 -5.55
N CYS A 43 -19.21 6.81 -4.35
CA CYS A 43 -18.51 5.59 -3.95
C CYS A 43 -18.92 4.40 -4.83
N ILE A 44 -17.95 3.78 -5.52
CA ILE A 44 -18.19 2.60 -6.36
C ILE A 44 -18.58 1.36 -5.54
N GLN A 45 -18.22 1.33 -4.25
CA GLN A 45 -18.64 0.24 -3.35
C GLN A 45 -20.07 0.51 -2.88
N SER A 46 -21.00 -0.39 -3.21
CA SER A 46 -22.39 -0.27 -2.76
C SER A 46 -22.48 -0.31 -1.22
N LYS A 47 -23.46 0.38 -0.63
CA LYS A 47 -23.71 0.32 0.83
C LYS A 47 -23.84 -1.12 1.35
N ALA A 48 -24.50 -1.99 0.58
CA ALA A 48 -24.62 -3.41 0.89
C ALA A 48 -23.27 -4.15 0.93
N SER A 49 -22.29 -3.69 0.13
CA SER A 49 -20.94 -4.24 0.14
C SER A 49 -20.04 -3.60 1.19
N ARG A 50 -20.33 -2.39 1.71
CA ARG A 50 -19.49 -1.65 2.70
C ARG A 50 -19.75 -2.08 4.14
N VAL A 51 -19.80 -3.40 4.36
CA VAL A 51 -20.14 -3.99 5.65
C VAL A 51 -19.07 -4.98 6.11
N GLY A 52 -19.02 -5.18 7.43
CA GLY A 52 -18.22 -6.22 8.05
C GLY A 52 -16.78 -5.82 8.38
N VAL A 53 -16.30 -6.44 9.45
CA VAL A 53 -14.89 -6.48 9.86
C VAL A 53 -14.52 -7.95 9.99
N PRO A 54 -13.33 -8.38 9.54
CA PRO A 54 -12.89 -9.76 9.74
C PRO A 54 -12.67 -10.02 11.23
N ASP A 55 -12.90 -11.26 11.66
CA ASP A 55 -12.48 -11.70 12.99
C ASP A 55 -10.97 -11.94 13.05
N ASP A 56 -10.44 -12.04 14.27
CA ASP A 56 -9.00 -12.18 14.51
C ASP A 56 -8.43 -13.43 13.85
N ASN A 57 -9.15 -14.56 13.89
CA ASN A 57 -8.71 -15.81 13.25
C ASN A 57 -8.55 -15.65 11.73
N THR A 58 -9.51 -14.99 11.08
CA THR A 58 -9.45 -14.66 9.66
C THR A 58 -8.25 -13.78 9.35
N ILE A 59 -7.96 -12.78 10.19
CA ILE A 59 -6.78 -11.92 10.05
C ILE A 59 -5.49 -12.74 10.12
N HIS A 60 -5.34 -13.60 11.14
CA HIS A 60 -4.14 -14.42 11.30
C HIS A 60 -3.94 -15.40 10.13
N GLN A 61 -5.03 -15.96 9.59
CA GLN A 61 -5.00 -16.84 8.42
C GLN A 61 -4.52 -16.09 7.17
N ILE A 62 -5.08 -14.92 6.88
CA ILE A 62 -4.68 -14.09 5.73
C ILE A 62 -3.22 -13.67 5.85
N ILE A 63 -2.78 -13.20 7.01
CA ILE A 63 -1.38 -12.83 7.24
C ILE A 63 -0.46 -14.06 7.13
N GLY A 64 -0.93 -15.24 7.55
CA GLY A 64 -0.24 -16.50 7.33
C GLY A 64 -0.05 -16.82 5.85
N GLN A 65 -1.03 -16.50 5.00
CA GLN A 65 -0.89 -16.63 3.55
C GLN A 65 0.12 -15.64 2.98
N PHE A 66 0.15 -14.40 3.48
CA PHE A 66 1.18 -13.44 3.08
C PHE A 66 2.58 -13.90 3.46
N ALA A 67 2.78 -14.40 4.69
CA ALA A 67 4.07 -14.93 5.14
C ALA A 67 4.58 -16.11 4.28
N ALA A 68 3.67 -16.83 3.61
CA ALA A 68 4.02 -17.92 2.70
C ALA A 68 4.38 -17.47 1.27
N LEU A 69 4.20 -16.18 0.93
CA LEU A 69 4.56 -15.66 -0.39
C LEU A 69 6.09 -15.63 -0.57
N PRO A 70 6.61 -16.03 -1.74
CA PRO A 70 8.04 -15.99 -2.00
C PRO A 70 8.53 -14.55 -2.17
N GLY A 71 9.66 -14.22 -1.54
CA GLY A 71 10.30 -12.92 -1.65
C GLY A 71 9.53 -11.81 -0.94
N GLN A 72 9.79 -10.56 -1.36
CA GLN A 72 9.16 -9.38 -0.75
C GLN A 72 8.07 -8.80 -1.67
N TRP A 73 6.86 -8.69 -1.12
CA TRP A 73 5.70 -8.12 -1.79
C TRP A 73 5.37 -6.74 -1.21
N GLU A 74 4.59 -5.96 -1.96
CA GLU A 74 3.90 -4.79 -1.42
C GLU A 74 2.44 -5.13 -1.15
N ILE A 75 2.03 -5.03 0.12
CA ILE A 75 0.66 -5.24 0.57
C ILE A 75 -0.04 -3.88 0.63
N LYS A 76 -0.96 -3.64 -0.31
CA LYS A 76 -1.76 -2.43 -0.40
C LYS A 76 -3.06 -2.63 0.35
N MET A 77 -3.16 -2.01 1.53
CA MET A 77 -4.31 -2.11 2.41
C MET A 77 -5.33 -1.03 2.07
N SER A 78 -6.54 -1.46 1.70
CA SER A 78 -7.67 -0.61 1.32
C SER A 78 -8.98 -1.19 1.89
N GLY A 79 -10.13 -0.81 1.35
CA GLY A 79 -11.42 -1.38 1.70
C GLY A 79 -12.49 -0.32 1.86
N GLY A 80 -13.18 -0.33 2.99
CA GLY A 80 -13.96 0.81 3.46
C GLY A 80 -13.03 1.95 3.88
N GLU A 81 -12.86 2.15 5.19
CA GLU A 81 -11.78 3.00 5.73
C GLU A 81 -10.91 2.15 6.67
N PRO A 82 -9.63 1.88 6.33
CA PRO A 82 -8.75 1.07 7.18
C PRO A 82 -8.70 1.57 8.62
N PHE A 83 -8.55 2.89 8.84
CA PHE A 83 -8.42 3.45 10.19
C PHE A 83 -9.74 3.52 10.98
N ALA A 84 -10.90 3.27 10.34
CA ALA A 84 -12.17 3.14 11.03
C ALA A 84 -12.34 1.74 11.66
N PHE A 85 -11.54 0.75 11.24
CA PHE A 85 -11.50 -0.56 11.85
C PHE A 85 -10.53 -0.59 13.03
N LYS A 86 -11.05 -0.77 14.25
CA LYS A 86 -10.23 -0.81 15.48
C LYS A 86 -9.07 -1.80 15.41
N GLY A 87 -9.28 -2.97 14.79
CA GLY A 87 -8.26 -4.00 14.61
C GLY A 87 -7.17 -3.64 13.61
N PHE A 88 -7.31 -2.58 12.81
CA PHE A 88 -6.31 -2.24 11.80
C PHE A 88 -4.96 -1.89 12.41
N VAL A 89 -4.91 -0.86 13.26
CA VAL A 89 -3.66 -0.44 13.94
C VAL A 89 -3.35 -1.32 15.16
N ALA A 90 -4.38 -1.95 15.75
CA ALA A 90 -4.21 -2.76 16.97
C ALA A 90 -3.75 -4.20 16.70
N LEU A 91 -4.08 -4.79 15.55
CA LEU A 91 -3.83 -6.19 15.23
C LEU A 91 -3.21 -6.36 13.83
N VAL A 92 -3.89 -5.92 12.78
CA VAL A 92 -3.49 -6.15 11.38
C VAL A 92 -2.08 -5.64 11.10
N VAL A 93 -1.80 -4.37 11.43
CA VAL A 93 -0.50 -3.77 11.17
C VAL A 93 0.60 -4.42 12.03
N PRO A 94 0.47 -4.55 13.37
CA PRO A 94 1.45 -5.26 14.19
C PRO A 94 1.76 -6.69 13.68
N GLU A 95 0.74 -7.51 13.43
CA GLU A 95 0.90 -8.89 12.97
C GLU A 95 1.60 -8.97 11.61
N LEU A 96 1.19 -8.12 10.66
CA LEU A 96 1.81 -8.09 9.33
C LEU A 96 3.28 -7.70 9.42
N MET A 97 3.59 -6.76 10.32
CA MET A 97 4.95 -6.30 10.58
C MET A 97 5.80 -7.37 11.30
N GLU A 98 5.23 -8.12 12.23
CA GLU A 98 5.95 -9.17 12.96
C GLU A 98 6.20 -10.42 12.11
N ARG A 99 5.23 -10.82 11.28
CA ARG A 99 5.23 -12.13 10.63
C ARG A 99 5.75 -12.13 9.20
N THR A 100 6.00 -10.97 8.60
CA THR A 100 6.43 -10.85 7.21
C THR A 100 7.55 -9.83 7.07
N ASP A 101 8.29 -9.87 5.97
CA ASP A 101 9.21 -8.81 5.56
C ASP A 101 8.61 -7.90 4.48
N HIS A 102 7.30 -7.99 4.25
CA HIS A 102 6.64 -7.26 3.17
C HIS A 102 6.58 -5.77 3.41
N LEU A 103 6.55 -5.04 2.31
CA LEU A 103 6.30 -3.61 2.29
C LEU A 103 4.80 -3.35 2.37
N VAL A 104 4.42 -2.19 2.90
CA VAL A 104 3.02 -1.82 3.07
C VAL A 104 2.69 -0.47 2.47
N SER A 105 1.50 -0.40 1.91
CA SER A 105 0.89 0.83 1.44
C SER A 105 -0.54 0.89 1.95
N VAL A 106 -1.07 2.08 2.18
CA VAL A 106 -2.46 2.26 2.67
C VAL A 106 -3.20 3.26 1.81
N LEU A 107 -4.44 2.92 1.45
CA LEU A 107 -5.43 3.82 0.86
C LEU A 107 -6.44 4.19 1.94
N THR A 108 -6.62 5.49 2.18
CA THR A 108 -7.45 6.00 3.28
C THR A 108 -8.16 7.28 2.85
N ASN A 109 -9.36 7.51 3.38
CA ASN A 109 -10.04 8.81 3.34
C ASN A 109 -9.38 9.86 4.26
N PHE A 110 -8.33 9.46 4.97
CA PHE A 110 -7.50 10.30 5.82
C PHE A 110 -8.27 10.97 6.97
N SER A 111 -9.42 10.41 7.37
CA SER A 111 -10.25 10.92 8.46
C SER A 111 -9.66 10.65 9.86
N ALA A 112 -8.71 9.72 9.97
CA ALA A 112 -8.13 9.32 11.25
C ALA A 112 -7.49 10.50 12.02
N PRO A 113 -7.53 10.50 13.36
CA PRO A 113 -6.80 11.46 14.18
C PRO A 113 -5.28 11.35 13.96
N ILE A 114 -4.56 12.47 14.06
CA ILE A 114 -3.12 12.51 13.78
C ILE A 114 -2.31 11.54 14.66
N GLY A 115 -2.70 11.33 15.93
CA GLY A 115 -2.03 10.36 16.81
C GLY A 115 -2.17 8.90 16.35
N MET A 116 -3.28 8.55 15.70
CA MET A 116 -3.46 7.22 15.11
C MET A 116 -2.58 7.05 13.87
N LEU A 117 -2.45 8.11 13.05
CA LEU A 117 -1.54 8.13 11.90
C LEU A 117 -0.07 8.05 12.34
N GLU A 118 0.31 8.73 13.43
CA GLU A 118 1.64 8.62 14.03
C GLU A 118 1.92 7.19 14.49
N ARG A 119 0.98 6.57 15.21
CA ARG A 119 1.12 5.17 15.63
C ARG A 119 1.32 4.23 14.45
N PHE A 120 0.58 4.43 13.36
CA PHE A 120 0.76 3.67 12.12
C PHE A 120 2.15 3.88 11.50
N CYS A 121 2.63 5.11 11.44
CA CYS A 121 3.99 5.44 10.99
C CYS A 121 5.07 4.72 11.82
N GLN A 122 4.92 4.71 13.14
CA GLN A 122 5.85 4.03 14.05
C GLN A 122 5.86 2.51 13.82
N LEU A 123 4.68 1.89 13.74
CA LEU A 123 4.55 0.44 13.55
C LEU A 123 5.14 -0.02 12.20
N THR A 124 4.94 0.78 11.15
CA THR A 124 5.37 0.42 9.79
C THR A 124 6.83 0.75 9.50
N ALA A 125 7.44 1.67 10.26
CA ALA A 125 8.87 2.02 10.18
C ALA A 125 9.38 2.11 8.72
N GLN A 126 10.48 1.46 8.37
CA GLN A 126 11.05 1.56 7.02
C GLN A 126 10.25 0.82 5.93
N ARG A 127 9.14 0.15 6.29
CA ARG A 127 8.34 -0.67 5.36
C ARG A 127 7.12 0.04 4.80
N LEU A 128 6.78 1.23 5.29
CA LEU A 128 5.75 2.06 4.65
C LEU A 128 6.26 2.59 3.30
N ARG A 129 5.50 2.35 2.23
CA ARG A 129 5.81 2.79 0.87
C ARG A 129 4.94 3.93 0.43
N ILE A 130 3.62 3.77 0.47
CA ILE A 130 2.69 4.79 -0.01
C ILE A 130 1.59 4.97 1.02
N THR A 131 1.36 6.21 1.40
CA THR A 131 0.08 6.63 1.98
C THR A 131 -0.67 7.40 0.91
N SER A 132 -1.75 6.80 0.40
CA SER A 132 -2.63 7.38 -0.60
C SER A 132 -3.88 7.90 0.11
N ALA A 133 -3.90 9.21 0.36
CA ALA A 133 -4.99 9.89 1.03
C ALA A 133 -5.98 10.45 0.00
N SER A 134 -7.25 10.06 0.10
CA SER A 134 -8.33 10.60 -0.71
C SER A 134 -8.97 11.79 -0.01
N LEU A 135 -8.92 12.96 -0.64
CA LEU A 135 -9.67 14.14 -0.24
C LEU A 135 -11.09 14.02 -0.80
N HIS A 136 -12.08 14.00 0.09
CA HIS A 136 -13.51 13.94 -0.23
C HIS A 136 -14.18 15.29 0.12
N PRO A 137 -14.30 16.24 -0.81
CA PRO A 137 -14.77 17.61 -0.50
C PRO A 137 -16.20 17.67 0.06
N ASP A 138 -17.03 16.68 -0.27
CA ASP A 138 -18.41 16.56 0.23
C ASP A 138 -18.48 16.23 1.74
N THR A 139 -17.37 15.79 2.34
CA THR A 139 -17.35 15.32 3.73
C THR A 139 -16.24 15.97 4.56
N ALA A 140 -15.08 16.24 3.96
CA ALA A 140 -13.91 16.78 4.65
C ALA A 140 -13.83 18.30 4.53
N CYS A 141 -13.47 18.97 5.63
CA CYS A 141 -12.99 20.35 5.57
C CYS A 141 -11.61 20.38 4.91
N VAL A 142 -11.48 21.13 3.81
CA VAL A 142 -10.23 21.19 3.01
C VAL A 142 -9.07 21.76 3.83
N ASP A 143 -9.33 22.81 4.60
CA ASP A 143 -8.29 23.46 5.41
C ASP A 143 -7.76 22.52 6.50
N GLU A 144 -8.67 21.85 7.23
CA GLU A 144 -8.29 20.84 8.23
C GLU A 144 -7.53 19.65 7.61
N PHE A 145 -7.91 19.24 6.40
CA PHE A 145 -7.19 18.21 5.66
C PHE A 145 -5.77 18.64 5.34
N ILE A 146 -5.58 19.88 4.84
CA ILE A 146 -4.28 20.44 4.50
C ILE A 146 -3.41 20.55 5.75
N GLU A 147 -3.93 21.08 6.85
CA GLU A 147 -3.21 21.18 8.12
C GLU A 147 -2.72 19.80 8.60
N LYS A 148 -3.62 18.80 8.58
CA LYS A 148 -3.27 17.43 8.96
C LYS A 148 -2.27 16.80 7.98
N ALA A 149 -2.37 17.08 6.68
CA ALA A 149 -1.43 16.61 5.67
C ALA A 149 -0.01 17.15 5.90
N VAL A 150 0.12 18.43 6.29
CA VAL A 150 1.40 19.03 6.66
C VAL A 150 1.98 18.35 7.90
N ALA A 151 1.17 18.16 8.94
CA ALA A 151 1.60 17.45 10.16
C ALA A 151 2.04 16.01 9.85
N TYR A 152 1.26 15.30 9.04
CA TYR A 152 1.55 13.92 8.65
C TYR A 152 2.82 13.79 7.81
N ARG A 153 3.11 14.76 6.94
CA ARG A 153 4.38 14.81 6.20
C ARG A 153 5.57 14.84 7.16
N ALA A 154 5.52 15.66 8.22
CA ALA A 154 6.58 15.73 9.22
C ALA A 154 6.75 14.40 9.99
N LEU A 155 5.64 13.74 10.36
CA LEU A 155 5.67 12.41 10.99
C LEU A 155 6.38 11.38 10.11
N ARG A 156 6.06 11.35 8.82
CA ARG A 156 6.70 10.40 7.90
C ARG A 156 8.14 10.71 7.62
N GLN A 157 8.55 11.98 7.58
CA GLN A 157 9.97 12.31 7.49
C GLN A 157 10.75 11.74 8.68
N ARG A 158 10.14 11.70 9.88
CA ARG A 158 10.74 11.13 11.08
C ARG A 158 10.76 9.59 11.08
N HIS A 159 9.64 8.95 10.74
CA HIS A 159 9.46 7.51 10.93
C HIS A 159 9.63 6.68 9.66
N ASN A 160 9.34 7.26 8.49
CA ASN A 160 9.22 6.58 7.20
C ASN A 160 9.82 7.43 6.05
N PRO A 161 11.10 7.85 6.11
CA PRO A 161 11.67 8.87 5.22
C PRO A 161 11.66 8.48 3.73
N HIS A 162 11.53 7.19 3.42
CA HIS A 162 11.49 6.66 2.06
C HIS A 162 10.06 6.44 1.52
N SER A 163 9.03 6.86 2.27
CA SER A 163 7.62 6.73 1.90
C SER A 163 7.08 7.93 1.10
N SER A 164 6.20 7.66 0.15
CA SER A 164 5.52 8.68 -0.68
C SER A 164 4.14 9.01 -0.11
N PHE A 165 3.80 10.31 -0.02
CA PHE A 165 2.44 10.77 0.31
C PHE A 165 1.79 11.19 -0.99
N VAL A 166 0.64 10.64 -1.28
CA VAL A 166 -0.14 11.02 -2.46
C VAL A 166 -1.51 11.46 -1.97
N VAL A 167 -1.94 12.63 -2.45
CA VAL A 167 -3.30 13.12 -2.24
C VAL A 167 -4.04 12.95 -3.55
N ASN A 168 -5.16 12.25 -3.53
CA ASN A 168 -6.07 12.13 -4.65
C ASN A 168 -7.33 12.94 -4.33
N VAL A 169 -7.79 13.75 -5.27
CA VAL A 169 -9.07 14.43 -5.17
C VAL A 169 -10.12 13.55 -5.85
N VAL A 170 -11.23 13.28 -5.16
CA VAL A 170 -12.28 12.37 -5.63
C VAL A 170 -13.63 13.06 -5.64
#